data_AF-A0A838UQI1-F1
#
_entry.id   AF-A0A838UQI1-F1
#
_cell.length_a   1.000
_cell.length_b   1.000
_cell.length_c   1.000
_cell.angle_alpha   90.00
_cell.angle_beta   90.00
_cell.angle_gamma   90.00
#
_symmetry.space_group_name_H-M   'P 1'
#
loop_
_entity.id
_entity.type
_entity.pdbx_description
1 polymer ?
#
loop_
_entity_poly.entity_id
_entity_poly.type
_entity_poly.pdbx_seq_one_letter_code
_entity_poly.pdbx_strand_id
1 'polypeptide(L)'
;MNIARRFQRPSGQRGWVRHGVLAIICVGIMLLVACGSATPQHFAAYLPSQHIYDQAHVLTATETAQLEQQTVMVQDAGAPTVVYLRVKAASQETTIQDAADLMNAWQLESRPGAKDGLVILLNLTPGDIHHGNAAFYAGAKHIQGNLPETELQRIYDQDMAPLLKHGQLAAGIGAGLAAVAHDLVAGPPPVPSPSPFVQFLRIVVTVPLTLLSIILALWVAIGIYRIRRMRPMHEMGTNVAYAPPDALGPALAGAVVVGQVRDDQIAATLLALAQRGAIHLEPLGKRQMQLVLHDHEQVQGPMEEALWQNLVHYAKDGIRLKPAALAAARRHWQPIREILRRDLVQRQWFADDLHRRRALLNRSGIVGIIGVAIGVILTLIAQTAWGFLGDGILLVATCTAFIASAMQSETTVQGEDVALPWRALQRGIKRAKHDAILSIDLDRVLPYALAMGSVEPLQQRLKVAGKAGFLPSWLVNDTSVTDFYPYWLFFYGTFTTSGSASSSTGAATGGGGAGGSF
;
A
#
# COMPACT_ATOMS: atom_id res chain seq x y z
N MET A 1 12.53 -40.75 28.78
CA MET A 1 11.07 -40.66 28.86
C MET A 1 10.66 -39.24 28.45
N ASN A 2 9.89 -39.16 27.37
CA ASN A 2 9.45 -37.94 26.67
C ASN A 2 8.56 -37.02 27.54
N ILE A 3 8.51 -35.72 27.19
CA ILE A 3 7.34 -35.01 26.61
C ILE A 3 7.39 -33.48 26.90
N ALA A 4 7.53 -32.73 25.81
CA ALA A 4 7.00 -31.40 25.48
C ALA A 4 7.07 -30.23 26.50
N ARG A 5 7.98 -29.28 26.24
CA ARG A 5 7.71 -27.85 26.46
C ARG A 5 7.81 -27.09 25.14
N ARG A 6 6.65 -26.60 24.68
CA ARG A 6 6.48 -25.73 23.52
C ARG A 6 7.36 -24.48 23.67
N PHE A 7 8.26 -24.26 22.71
CA PHE A 7 8.89 -22.97 22.48
C PHE A 7 7.84 -21.98 21.94
N GLN A 8 7.17 -21.24 22.84
CA GLN A 8 6.54 -19.97 22.48
C GLN A 8 7.63 -18.91 22.37
N ARG A 9 7.99 -18.56 21.13
CA ARG A 9 8.87 -17.43 20.83
C ARG A 9 8.14 -16.11 21.11
N PRO A 10 8.73 -15.14 21.82
CA PRO A 10 8.11 -13.83 22.00
C PRO A 10 8.21 -13.01 20.70
N SER A 11 7.05 -12.77 20.09
CA SER A 11 6.83 -11.89 18.93
C SER A 11 6.86 -10.41 19.34
N GLY A 12 8.04 -9.92 19.70
CA GLY A 12 8.27 -8.50 20.02
C GLY A 12 9.01 -7.77 18.90
N GLN A 13 8.34 -6.81 18.25
CA GLN A 13 8.91 -5.72 17.45
C GLN A 13 9.63 -6.03 16.11
N ARG A 14 9.97 -7.28 15.76
CA ARG A 14 10.41 -7.64 14.39
C ARG A 14 9.26 -7.92 13.40
N GLY A 15 8.01 -7.88 13.86
CA GLY A 15 6.83 -8.21 13.06
C GLY A 15 6.46 -7.15 12.02
N TRP A 16 6.63 -5.86 12.33
CA TRP A 16 6.06 -4.78 11.50
C TRP A 16 6.68 -4.70 10.10
N VAL A 17 7.99 -4.96 9.98
CA VAL A 17 8.68 -5.00 8.69
C VAL A 17 8.36 -6.30 7.92
N ARG A 18 8.14 -7.43 8.62
CA ARG A 18 7.75 -8.71 7.99
C ARG A 18 6.30 -8.71 7.54
N HIS A 19 5.41 -8.02 8.26
CA HIS A 19 3.99 -7.89 7.91
C HIS A 19 3.75 -6.89 6.77
N GLY A 20 4.56 -5.84 6.64
CA GLY A 20 4.53 -4.96 5.45
C GLY A 20 4.96 -5.70 4.17
N VAL A 21 5.97 -6.58 4.27
CA VAL A 21 6.44 -7.42 3.15
C VAL A 21 5.46 -8.54 2.82
N LEU A 22 4.83 -9.18 3.81
CA LEU A 22 3.80 -10.21 3.57
C LEU A 22 2.48 -9.62 3.04
N ALA A 23 2.08 -8.41 3.47
CA ALA A 23 0.84 -7.80 3.01
C ALA A 23 0.89 -7.44 1.51
N ILE A 24 2.04 -7.01 1.00
CA ILE A 24 2.24 -6.74 -0.43
C ILE A 24 2.23 -8.04 -1.26
N ILE A 25 2.75 -9.15 -0.70
CA ILE A 25 2.74 -10.47 -1.35
C ILE A 25 1.34 -11.11 -1.32
N CYS A 26 0.56 -10.92 -0.24
CA CYS A 26 -0.80 -11.46 -0.12
C CYS A 26 -1.84 -10.73 -0.99
N VAL A 27 -1.66 -9.42 -1.23
CA VAL A 27 -2.54 -8.66 -2.15
C VAL A 27 -2.36 -9.11 -3.61
N GLY A 28 -1.21 -9.67 -3.97
CA GLY A 28 -0.96 -10.23 -5.31
C GLY A 28 -1.50 -11.66 -5.54
N ILE A 29 -1.83 -12.42 -4.49
CA ILE A 29 -2.24 -13.85 -4.61
C ILE A 29 -3.73 -14.05 -4.33
N MET A 30 -4.41 -13.11 -3.66
CA MET A 30 -5.81 -13.25 -3.25
C MET A 30 -6.81 -12.65 -4.26
N LEU A 31 -6.53 -12.81 -5.56
CA LEU A 31 -7.33 -12.25 -6.66
C LEU A 31 -7.98 -13.34 -7.55
N LEU A 32 -8.01 -14.60 -7.11
CA LEU A 32 -8.33 -15.74 -7.99
C LEU A 32 -9.47 -16.66 -7.53
N VAL A 33 -10.30 -16.24 -6.58
CA VAL A 33 -11.51 -17.03 -6.24
C VAL A 33 -12.66 -16.10 -5.90
N ALA A 34 -13.56 -15.88 -6.85
CA ALA A 34 -14.91 -15.39 -6.59
C ALA A 34 -15.87 -16.10 -7.54
N CYS A 35 -16.55 -17.12 -7.03
CA CYS A 35 -17.75 -17.67 -7.68
C CYS A 35 -18.83 -16.59 -7.69
N GLY A 36 -19.25 -16.15 -8.88
CA GLY A 36 -20.48 -15.39 -9.07
C GLY A 36 -21.70 -16.28 -8.87
N SER A 37 -22.72 -15.75 -8.19
CA SER A 37 -24.04 -16.37 -8.08
C SER A 37 -24.92 -15.84 -9.22
N ALA A 38 -25.38 -16.72 -10.10
CA ALA A 38 -26.29 -16.38 -11.19
C ALA A 38 -27.74 -16.26 -10.67
N THR A 39 -28.40 -15.13 -10.95
CA THR A 39 -29.86 -15.02 -10.88
C THR A 39 -30.51 -15.84 -11.99
N PRO A 40 -31.63 -16.55 -11.76
CA PRO A 40 -32.29 -17.35 -12.79
C PRO A 40 -32.77 -16.46 -13.94
N GLN A 41 -32.18 -16.58 -15.12
CA GLN A 41 -32.69 -15.96 -16.34
C GLN A 41 -33.73 -16.87 -16.99
N HIS A 42 -34.87 -16.31 -17.38
CA HIS A 42 -35.88 -17.01 -18.18
C HIS A 42 -35.53 -16.88 -19.66
N PHE A 43 -35.05 -17.96 -20.25
CA PHE A 43 -34.90 -18.10 -21.71
C PHE A 43 -36.19 -18.66 -22.32
N ALA A 44 -36.35 -18.50 -23.64
CA ALA A 44 -37.44 -19.15 -24.37
C ALA A 44 -37.33 -20.69 -24.27
N ALA A 45 -38.43 -21.40 -24.54
CA ALA A 45 -38.40 -22.85 -24.60
C ALA A 45 -37.51 -23.32 -25.77
N TYR A 46 -36.58 -24.23 -25.49
CA TYR A 46 -35.68 -24.79 -26.50
C TYR A 46 -36.42 -25.72 -27.46
N LEU A 47 -36.28 -25.45 -28.76
CA LEU A 47 -36.82 -26.23 -29.87
C LEU A 47 -35.63 -26.84 -30.64
N PRO A 48 -35.41 -28.17 -30.58
CA PRO A 48 -34.25 -28.81 -31.21
C PRO A 48 -34.13 -28.64 -32.73
N SER A 49 -35.21 -28.23 -33.41
CA SER A 49 -35.24 -28.02 -34.86
C SER A 49 -35.04 -26.55 -35.26
N GLN A 50 -34.76 -25.66 -34.30
CA GLN A 50 -34.61 -24.22 -34.51
C GLN A 50 -33.30 -23.76 -33.88
N HIS A 51 -32.45 -23.11 -34.68
CA HIS A 51 -31.16 -22.59 -34.23
C HIS A 51 -31.22 -21.09 -33.96
N ILE A 52 -32.19 -20.38 -34.54
CA ILE A 52 -32.31 -18.92 -34.44
C ILE A 52 -33.51 -18.51 -33.61
N TYR A 53 -33.26 -17.77 -32.54
CA TYR A 53 -34.25 -17.25 -31.63
C TYR A 53 -34.21 -15.72 -31.66
N ASP A 54 -35.04 -15.13 -32.52
CA ASP A 54 -35.20 -13.68 -32.60
C ASP A 54 -36.36 -13.21 -31.71
N GLN A 55 -36.03 -12.86 -30.46
CA GLN A 55 -36.98 -12.24 -29.52
C GLN A 55 -37.09 -10.72 -29.70
N ALA A 56 -36.25 -10.14 -30.54
CA ALA A 56 -36.23 -8.71 -30.81
C ALA A 56 -37.02 -8.34 -32.07
N HIS A 57 -37.45 -9.34 -32.87
CA HIS A 57 -38.20 -9.19 -34.11
C HIS A 57 -37.51 -8.26 -35.12
N VAL A 58 -36.20 -8.44 -35.30
CA VAL A 58 -35.34 -7.58 -36.13
C VAL A 58 -34.96 -8.27 -37.44
N LEU A 59 -35.06 -9.59 -37.52
CA LEU A 59 -34.73 -10.38 -38.71
C LEU A 59 -35.96 -10.57 -39.60
N THR A 60 -35.77 -10.43 -40.92
CA THR A 60 -36.79 -10.78 -41.91
C THR A 60 -36.86 -12.31 -42.09
N ALA A 61 -37.99 -12.83 -42.57
CA ALA A 61 -38.15 -14.26 -42.81
C ALA A 61 -37.10 -14.85 -43.77
N THR A 62 -36.64 -14.05 -44.75
CA THR A 62 -35.58 -14.43 -45.68
C THR A 62 -34.21 -14.51 -45.00
N GLU A 63 -33.90 -13.56 -44.11
CA GLU A 63 -32.64 -13.55 -43.36
C GLU A 63 -32.60 -14.69 -42.34
N THR A 64 -33.72 -14.95 -41.64
CA THR A 64 -33.82 -16.10 -40.73
C THR A 64 -33.59 -17.42 -41.48
N ALA A 65 -34.19 -17.60 -42.66
CA ALA A 65 -33.99 -18.82 -43.44
C ALA A 65 -32.52 -19.00 -43.91
N GLN A 66 -31.86 -17.90 -44.30
CA GLN A 66 -30.44 -17.92 -44.69
C GLN A 66 -29.52 -18.25 -43.52
N LEU A 67 -29.74 -17.60 -42.37
CA LEU A 67 -28.95 -17.84 -41.18
C LEU A 67 -29.19 -19.28 -40.65
N GLU A 68 -30.42 -19.82 -40.73
CA GLU A 68 -30.70 -21.21 -40.35
C GLU A 68 -29.90 -22.19 -41.20
N GLN A 69 -29.79 -21.93 -42.51
CA GLN A 69 -28.94 -22.71 -43.40
C GLN A 69 -27.45 -22.62 -43.01
N GLN A 70 -26.98 -21.44 -42.59
CA GLN A 70 -25.60 -21.25 -42.14
C GLN A 70 -25.32 -21.92 -40.79
N THR A 71 -26.27 -21.93 -39.86
CA THR A 71 -26.13 -22.67 -38.59
C THR A 71 -26.04 -24.18 -38.81
N VAL A 72 -26.75 -24.72 -39.82
CA VAL A 72 -26.59 -26.13 -40.23
C VAL A 72 -25.17 -26.39 -40.74
N MET A 73 -24.57 -25.47 -41.50
CA MET A 73 -23.18 -25.64 -41.95
C MET A 73 -22.18 -25.70 -40.78
N VAL A 74 -22.40 -24.89 -39.73
CA VAL A 74 -21.56 -24.93 -38.51
C VAL A 74 -21.78 -26.23 -37.74
N GLN A 75 -23.03 -26.70 -37.68
CA GLN A 75 -23.36 -27.99 -37.09
C GLN A 75 -22.71 -29.17 -37.83
N ASP A 76 -22.73 -29.15 -39.15
CA ASP A 76 -22.05 -30.15 -40.00
C ASP A 76 -20.51 -30.08 -39.85
N ALA A 77 -19.96 -28.88 -39.59
CA ALA A 77 -18.56 -28.68 -39.24
C ALA A 77 -18.21 -29.17 -37.81
N GLY A 78 -19.21 -29.60 -37.03
CA GLY A 78 -19.03 -30.31 -35.76
C GLY A 78 -19.36 -29.50 -34.51
N ALA A 79 -20.07 -28.38 -34.62
CA ALA A 79 -20.52 -27.57 -33.49
C ALA A 79 -22.03 -27.23 -33.56
N PRO A 80 -22.88 -27.88 -32.75
CA PRO A 80 -24.29 -27.49 -32.63
C PRO A 80 -24.41 -26.03 -32.21
N THR A 81 -25.08 -25.21 -33.03
CA THR A 81 -25.04 -23.76 -32.89
C THR A 81 -26.42 -23.17 -32.61
N VAL A 82 -26.49 -22.22 -31.67
CA VAL A 82 -27.68 -21.42 -31.38
C VAL A 82 -27.34 -19.94 -31.50
N VAL A 83 -28.19 -19.20 -32.19
CA VAL A 83 -28.14 -17.73 -32.29
C VAL A 83 -29.35 -17.16 -31.55
N TYR A 84 -29.12 -16.29 -30.57
CA TYR A 84 -30.17 -15.70 -29.73
C TYR A 84 -30.10 -14.17 -29.75
N LEU A 85 -31.16 -13.52 -30.23
CA LEU A 85 -31.27 -12.06 -30.27
C LEU A 85 -32.36 -11.60 -29.31
N ARG A 86 -32.06 -10.61 -28.47
CA ARG A 86 -33.04 -9.99 -27.57
C ARG A 86 -32.76 -8.51 -27.35
N VAL A 87 -33.79 -7.76 -26.96
CA VAL A 87 -33.64 -6.39 -26.49
C VAL A 87 -33.37 -6.40 -24.99
N LYS A 88 -32.13 -6.08 -24.59
CA LYS A 88 -31.70 -6.00 -23.19
C LYS A 88 -30.52 -5.06 -23.09
N ALA A 89 -30.61 -4.02 -22.26
CA ALA A 89 -29.46 -3.20 -21.91
C ALA A 89 -28.49 -4.03 -21.06
N ALA A 90 -27.41 -4.49 -21.66
CA ALA A 90 -26.40 -5.32 -21.02
C ALA A 90 -25.02 -4.86 -21.49
N SER A 91 -24.03 -4.87 -20.58
CA SER A 91 -22.61 -4.70 -20.91
C SER A 91 -22.07 -5.92 -21.67
N GLN A 92 -20.87 -5.81 -22.23
CA GLN A 92 -20.16 -6.92 -22.87
C GLN A 92 -19.99 -8.11 -21.90
N GLU A 93 -19.43 -7.90 -20.71
CA GLU A 93 -19.21 -8.95 -19.68
C GLU A 93 -20.51 -9.68 -19.33
N THR A 94 -21.59 -8.92 -19.15
CA THR A 94 -22.92 -9.52 -18.91
C THR A 94 -23.46 -10.28 -20.12
N THR A 95 -23.16 -9.87 -21.35
CA THR A 95 -23.61 -10.54 -22.58
C THR A 95 -22.90 -11.88 -22.78
N ILE A 96 -21.62 -11.96 -22.41
CA ILE A 96 -20.86 -13.21 -22.41
C ILE A 96 -21.40 -14.17 -21.35
N GLN A 97 -21.66 -13.65 -20.14
CA GLN A 97 -22.26 -14.47 -19.09
C GLN A 97 -23.65 -14.97 -19.52
N ASP A 98 -24.46 -14.12 -20.15
CA ASP A 98 -25.76 -14.50 -20.69
C ASP A 98 -25.65 -15.65 -21.72
N ALA A 99 -24.63 -15.62 -22.59
CA ALA A 99 -24.38 -16.66 -23.58
C ALA A 99 -23.95 -17.99 -22.93
N ALA A 100 -23.11 -17.93 -21.89
CA ALA A 100 -22.71 -19.09 -21.11
C ALA A 100 -23.90 -19.71 -20.35
N ASP A 101 -24.73 -18.86 -19.74
CA ASP A 101 -25.94 -19.28 -19.04
C ASP A 101 -26.93 -19.95 -20.00
N LEU A 102 -27.07 -19.43 -21.22
CA LEU A 102 -27.90 -20.03 -22.27
C LEU A 102 -27.40 -21.42 -22.68
N MET A 103 -26.09 -21.55 -22.94
CA MET A 103 -25.48 -22.84 -23.28
C MET A 103 -25.70 -23.89 -22.18
N ASN A 104 -25.55 -23.49 -20.91
CA ASN A 104 -25.76 -24.36 -19.76
C ASN A 104 -27.23 -24.72 -19.57
N ALA A 105 -28.14 -23.74 -19.71
CA ALA A 105 -29.57 -23.93 -19.53
C ALA A 105 -30.16 -24.91 -20.56
N TRP A 106 -29.68 -24.84 -21.80
CA TRP A 106 -30.17 -25.69 -22.89
C TRP A 106 -29.33 -26.96 -23.10
N GLN A 107 -28.24 -27.14 -22.34
CA GLN A 107 -27.28 -28.23 -22.51
C GLN A 107 -26.91 -28.41 -23.99
N LEU A 108 -26.51 -27.32 -24.63
CA LEU A 108 -26.23 -27.31 -26.06
C LEU A 108 -24.94 -28.09 -26.36
N GLU A 109 -25.09 -29.36 -26.71
CA GLU A 109 -24.01 -30.26 -27.10
C GLU A 109 -24.55 -31.40 -27.99
N SER A 110 -23.72 -31.96 -28.88
CA SER A 110 -24.14 -33.00 -29.83
C SER A 110 -24.55 -34.29 -29.13
N ARG A 111 -23.95 -34.55 -27.97
CA ARG A 111 -24.21 -35.68 -27.09
C ARG A 111 -23.82 -35.30 -25.66
N PRO A 112 -24.46 -35.89 -24.64
CA PRO A 112 -24.14 -35.60 -23.24
C PRO A 112 -22.63 -35.72 -22.96
N GLY A 113 -22.01 -34.63 -22.51
CA GLY A 113 -20.60 -34.53 -22.19
C GLY A 113 -19.65 -34.24 -23.37
N ALA A 114 -20.15 -33.99 -24.59
CA ALA A 114 -19.30 -33.61 -25.72
C ALA A 114 -18.74 -32.19 -25.63
N LYS A 115 -19.46 -31.27 -24.96
CA LYS A 115 -19.03 -29.87 -24.76
C LYS A 115 -18.59 -29.19 -26.07
N ASP A 116 -19.34 -29.42 -27.14
CA ASP A 116 -19.07 -28.98 -28.50
C ASP A 116 -20.10 -27.97 -29.04
N GLY A 117 -20.98 -27.45 -28.19
CA GLY A 117 -21.93 -26.42 -28.60
C GLY A 117 -21.28 -25.06 -28.86
N LEU A 118 -21.98 -24.22 -29.63
CA LEU A 118 -21.65 -22.82 -29.89
C LEU A 118 -22.90 -21.95 -29.67
N VAL A 119 -22.75 -20.86 -28.92
CA VAL A 119 -23.79 -19.86 -28.72
C VAL A 119 -23.32 -18.51 -29.22
N ILE A 120 -24.15 -17.87 -30.02
CA ILE A 120 -24.01 -16.47 -30.43
C ILE A 120 -25.17 -15.71 -29.81
N LEU A 121 -24.89 -14.79 -28.88
CA LEU A 121 -25.93 -14.01 -28.20
C LEU A 121 -25.75 -12.52 -28.48
N LEU A 122 -26.84 -11.88 -28.92
CA LEU A 122 -26.90 -10.43 -29.16
C LEU A 122 -27.90 -9.79 -28.20
N ASN A 123 -27.39 -8.93 -27.33
CA ASN A 123 -28.17 -8.04 -26.47
C ASN A 123 -28.25 -6.67 -27.14
N LEU A 124 -29.39 -6.41 -27.80
CA LEU A 124 -29.67 -5.15 -28.50
C LEU A 124 -30.12 -4.06 -27.52
N THR A 125 -29.74 -2.82 -27.82
CA THR A 125 -29.97 -1.68 -26.93
C THR A 125 -31.45 -1.28 -26.95
N PRO A 126 -32.11 -1.09 -25.80
CA PRO A 126 -33.48 -0.58 -25.78
C PRO A 126 -33.56 0.82 -26.41
N GLY A 127 -34.33 0.95 -27.49
CA GLY A 127 -34.49 2.19 -28.24
C GLY A 127 -33.62 2.30 -29.51
N ASP A 128 -32.60 1.47 -29.66
CA ASP A 128 -31.79 1.34 -30.87
C ASP A 128 -31.52 -0.14 -31.15
N ILE A 129 -32.41 -0.75 -31.92
CA ILE A 129 -32.38 -2.19 -32.22
C ILE A 129 -31.30 -2.57 -33.24
N HIS A 130 -30.54 -1.60 -33.77
CA HIS A 130 -29.42 -1.87 -34.69
C HIS A 130 -28.06 -1.89 -33.99
N HIS A 131 -27.98 -1.49 -32.72
CA HIS A 131 -26.74 -1.40 -31.94
C HIS A 131 -26.86 -2.17 -30.62
N GLY A 132 -25.76 -2.74 -30.15
CA GLY A 132 -25.79 -3.58 -28.95
C GLY A 132 -24.47 -4.26 -28.63
N ASN A 133 -24.54 -5.25 -27.76
CA ASN A 133 -23.41 -6.11 -27.44
C ASN A 133 -23.65 -7.52 -27.98
N ALA A 134 -22.65 -8.08 -28.65
CA ALA A 134 -22.65 -9.46 -29.12
C ALA A 134 -21.55 -10.26 -28.43
N ALA A 135 -21.83 -11.54 -28.15
CA ALA A 135 -20.89 -12.46 -27.54
C ALA A 135 -20.91 -13.82 -28.25
N PHE A 136 -19.72 -14.40 -28.39
CA PHE A 136 -19.53 -15.80 -28.73
C PHE A 136 -19.21 -16.59 -27.47
N TYR A 137 -19.83 -17.76 -27.34
CA TYR A 137 -19.49 -18.71 -26.30
C TYR A 137 -19.41 -20.11 -26.91
N ALA A 138 -18.23 -20.71 -26.91
CA ALA A 138 -18.00 -22.06 -27.43
C ALA A 138 -17.74 -23.04 -26.29
N GLY A 139 -18.16 -24.29 -26.49
CA GLY A 139 -17.90 -25.38 -25.55
C GLY A 139 -16.41 -25.71 -25.42
N ALA A 140 -16.05 -26.31 -24.29
CA ALA A 140 -14.64 -26.57 -23.92
C ALA A 140 -13.84 -27.36 -24.97
N LYS A 141 -14.49 -28.22 -25.76
CA LYS A 141 -13.84 -28.99 -26.83
C LYS A 141 -13.29 -28.08 -27.92
N HIS A 142 -14.02 -27.02 -28.28
CA HIS A 142 -13.62 -26.09 -29.33
C HIS A 142 -12.62 -25.04 -28.82
N ILE A 143 -12.80 -24.56 -27.59
CA ILE A 143 -11.86 -23.63 -26.92
C ILE A 143 -10.46 -24.23 -26.77
N GLN A 144 -10.36 -25.53 -26.53
CA GLN A 144 -9.07 -26.24 -26.42
C GLN A 144 -8.51 -26.71 -27.77
N GLY A 145 -9.28 -26.54 -28.85
CA GLY A 145 -8.97 -27.03 -30.18
C GLY A 145 -8.96 -25.90 -31.20
N ASN A 146 -9.88 -25.99 -32.17
CA ASN A 146 -9.85 -25.17 -33.38
C ASN A 146 -10.42 -23.77 -33.22
N LEU A 147 -11.14 -23.48 -32.12
CA LEU A 147 -11.74 -22.17 -31.84
C LEU A 147 -11.33 -21.68 -30.44
N PRO A 148 -10.04 -21.37 -30.19
CA PRO A 148 -9.64 -20.76 -28.93
C PRO A 148 -10.32 -19.41 -28.74
N GLU A 149 -10.41 -18.94 -27.49
CA GLU A 149 -11.08 -17.67 -27.17
C GLU A 149 -10.51 -16.47 -27.93
N THR A 150 -9.19 -16.47 -28.16
CA THR A 150 -8.51 -15.45 -28.98
C THR A 150 -9.00 -15.42 -30.42
N GLU A 151 -9.36 -16.58 -30.96
CA GLU A 151 -9.88 -16.69 -32.33
C GLU A 151 -11.32 -16.23 -32.42
N LEU A 152 -12.17 -16.61 -31.45
CA LEU A 152 -13.55 -16.10 -31.38
C LEU A 152 -13.59 -14.58 -31.29
N GLN A 153 -12.67 -13.97 -30.53
CA GLN A 153 -12.51 -12.52 -30.48
C GLN A 153 -12.04 -11.95 -31.83
N ARG A 154 -11.11 -12.62 -32.53
CA ARG A 154 -10.67 -12.20 -33.87
C ARG A 154 -11.83 -12.22 -34.87
N ILE A 155 -12.61 -13.30 -34.92
CA ILE A 155 -13.80 -13.44 -35.78
C ILE A 155 -14.78 -12.31 -35.47
N TYR A 156 -15.02 -12.04 -34.18
CA TYR A 156 -15.88 -10.93 -33.79
C TYR A 156 -15.34 -9.58 -34.29
N ASP A 157 -14.09 -9.25 -34.02
CA ASP A 157 -13.51 -7.94 -34.33
C ASP A 157 -13.31 -7.69 -35.83
N GLN A 158 -12.93 -8.72 -36.58
CA GLN A 158 -12.57 -8.61 -38.00
C GLN A 158 -13.73 -8.91 -38.94
N ASP A 159 -14.57 -9.88 -38.62
CA ASP A 159 -15.59 -10.40 -39.54
C ASP A 159 -16.99 -9.88 -39.17
N MET A 160 -17.35 -9.85 -37.89
CA MET A 160 -18.69 -9.42 -37.44
C MET A 160 -18.81 -7.92 -37.20
N ALA A 161 -17.93 -7.34 -36.38
CA ALA A 161 -18.04 -5.98 -35.89
C ALA A 161 -18.13 -4.92 -37.01
N PRO A 162 -17.43 -5.03 -38.15
CA PRO A 162 -17.59 -4.08 -39.25
C PRO A 162 -19.02 -4.07 -39.81
N LEU A 163 -19.66 -5.23 -39.97
CA LEU A 163 -21.01 -5.33 -40.52
C LEU A 163 -22.06 -4.89 -39.50
N LEU A 164 -21.88 -5.27 -38.24
CA LEU A 164 -22.76 -4.89 -37.14
C LEU A 164 -22.77 -3.37 -36.92
N LYS A 165 -21.62 -2.69 -37.00
CA LYS A 165 -21.52 -1.22 -36.92
C LYS A 165 -22.25 -0.48 -38.04
N HIS A 166 -22.48 -1.13 -39.18
CA HIS A 166 -23.27 -0.58 -40.28
C HIS A 166 -24.77 -0.95 -40.16
N GLY A 167 -25.20 -1.49 -39.02
CA GLY A 167 -26.58 -1.92 -38.76
C GLY A 167 -26.98 -3.21 -39.49
N GLN A 168 -26.02 -3.90 -40.12
CA GLN A 168 -26.28 -5.11 -40.92
C GLN A 168 -26.20 -6.36 -40.03
N LEU A 169 -27.19 -6.55 -39.15
CA LEU A 169 -27.20 -7.63 -38.17
C LEU A 169 -27.12 -9.02 -38.79
N ALA A 170 -27.98 -9.32 -39.78
CA ALA A 170 -28.01 -10.63 -40.43
C ALA A 170 -26.69 -10.93 -41.16
N ALA A 171 -26.14 -9.94 -41.87
CA ALA A 171 -24.85 -10.09 -42.55
C ALA A 171 -23.70 -10.31 -41.55
N GLY A 172 -23.69 -9.58 -40.43
CA GLY A 172 -22.69 -9.73 -39.38
C GLY A 172 -22.73 -11.11 -38.73
N ILE A 173 -23.92 -11.60 -38.35
CA ILE A 173 -24.08 -12.96 -37.79
C ILE A 173 -23.64 -14.01 -38.82
N GLY A 174 -24.04 -13.85 -40.08
CA GLY A 174 -23.68 -14.79 -41.13
C GLY A 174 -22.18 -14.85 -41.42
N ALA A 175 -21.49 -13.70 -41.40
CA ALA A 175 -20.03 -13.64 -41.52
C ALA A 175 -19.33 -14.36 -40.36
N GLY A 176 -19.82 -14.17 -39.13
CA GLY A 176 -19.33 -14.88 -37.96
C GLY A 176 -19.52 -16.39 -38.05
N LEU A 177 -20.71 -16.85 -38.42
CA LEU A 177 -20.99 -18.28 -38.62
C LEU A 177 -20.12 -18.90 -39.71
N ALA A 178 -19.90 -18.19 -40.82
CA ALA A 178 -19.05 -18.66 -41.92
C ALA A 178 -17.57 -18.78 -41.50
N ALA A 179 -17.05 -17.81 -40.74
CA ALA A 179 -15.68 -17.85 -40.22
C ALA A 179 -15.49 -19.00 -39.22
N VAL A 180 -16.45 -19.19 -38.30
CA VAL A 180 -16.45 -20.32 -37.36
C VAL A 180 -16.48 -21.65 -38.12
N ALA A 181 -17.37 -21.81 -39.11
CA ALA A 181 -17.43 -23.05 -39.91
C ALA A 181 -16.10 -23.34 -40.63
N HIS A 182 -15.45 -22.29 -41.15
CA HIS A 182 -14.13 -22.42 -41.77
C HIS A 182 -13.07 -22.87 -40.76
N ASP A 183 -12.96 -22.20 -39.61
CA ASP A 183 -11.94 -22.48 -38.60
C ASP A 183 -12.14 -23.86 -37.94
N LEU A 184 -13.39 -24.32 -37.79
CA LEU A 184 -13.68 -25.68 -37.33
C LEU A 184 -13.06 -26.75 -38.24
N VAL A 185 -13.01 -26.52 -39.55
CA VAL A 185 -12.51 -27.46 -40.55
C VAL A 185 -11.02 -27.25 -40.85
N ALA A 186 -10.60 -26.00 -41.05
CA ALA A 186 -9.26 -25.63 -41.52
C ALA A 186 -8.27 -25.25 -40.41
N GLY A 187 -8.78 -24.92 -39.22
CA GLY A 187 -8.01 -24.34 -38.11
C GLY A 187 -7.81 -22.82 -38.25
N PRO A 188 -7.40 -22.14 -37.16
CA PRO A 188 -7.28 -20.68 -37.15
C PRO A 188 -6.12 -20.19 -38.02
N PRO A 189 -6.23 -19.01 -38.66
CA PRO A 189 -5.14 -18.39 -39.40
C PRO A 189 -3.94 -18.07 -38.49
N PRO A 190 -2.69 -18.10 -38.99
CA PRO A 190 -1.51 -17.82 -38.18
C PRO A 190 -1.52 -16.36 -37.69
N VAL A 191 -1.27 -16.17 -36.39
CA VAL A 191 -1.18 -14.83 -35.78
C VAL A 191 -0.07 -13.98 -36.43
N PRO A 192 -0.33 -12.69 -36.73
CA PRO A 192 0.67 -11.81 -37.33
C PRO A 192 1.90 -11.68 -36.42
N SER A 193 3.10 -11.73 -37.01
CA SER A 193 4.35 -11.65 -36.24
C SER A 193 4.54 -10.24 -35.64
N PRO A 194 5.06 -10.14 -34.39
CA PRO A 194 5.28 -8.86 -33.75
C PRO A 194 6.30 -8.03 -34.52
N SER A 195 6.10 -6.71 -34.53
CA SER A 195 6.95 -5.77 -35.28
C SER A 195 8.43 -5.87 -34.85
N PRO A 196 9.39 -5.52 -35.74
CA PRO A 196 10.82 -5.60 -35.43
C PRO A 196 11.21 -4.82 -34.17
N PHE A 197 10.53 -3.70 -33.91
CA PHE A 197 10.72 -2.88 -32.72
C PHE A 197 10.33 -3.63 -31.43
N VAL A 198 9.19 -4.33 -31.43
CA VAL A 198 8.74 -5.14 -30.29
C VAL A 198 9.71 -6.30 -30.05
N GLN A 199 10.20 -6.96 -31.11
CA GLN A 199 11.20 -8.02 -30.98
C GLN A 199 12.53 -7.52 -30.39
N PHE A 200 13.00 -6.35 -30.83
CA PHE A 200 14.19 -5.71 -30.26
C PHE A 200 14.01 -5.40 -28.77
N LEU A 201 12.87 -4.78 -28.40
CA LEU A 201 12.58 -4.46 -27.01
C LEU A 201 12.52 -5.71 -26.12
N ARG A 202 11.97 -6.83 -26.61
CA ARG A 202 11.99 -8.09 -25.86
C ARG A 202 13.40 -8.53 -25.48
N ILE A 203 14.36 -8.44 -26.40
CA ILE A 203 15.76 -8.83 -26.12
C ILE A 203 16.38 -7.89 -25.10
N VAL A 204 16.20 -6.58 -25.26
CA VAL A 204 16.81 -5.55 -24.41
C VAL A 204 16.24 -5.54 -22.99
N VAL A 205 14.92 -5.70 -22.85
CA VAL A 205 14.25 -5.73 -21.54
C VAL A 205 14.60 -7.01 -20.78
N THR A 206 14.71 -8.14 -21.47
CA THR A 206 14.89 -9.44 -20.79
C THR A 206 16.31 -9.63 -20.26
N VAL A 207 17.35 -9.23 -20.99
CA VAL A 207 18.75 -9.57 -20.64
C VAL A 207 19.54 -8.35 -20.12
N PRO A 208 19.77 -7.28 -20.90
CA PRO A 208 20.50 -6.10 -20.40
C PRO A 208 19.87 -5.45 -19.17
N LEU A 209 18.55 -5.24 -19.20
CA LEU A 209 17.86 -4.45 -18.18
C LEU A 209 17.75 -5.21 -16.84
N THR A 210 17.55 -6.53 -16.89
CA THR A 210 17.58 -7.38 -15.69
C THR A 210 18.98 -7.43 -15.08
N LEU A 211 20.03 -7.56 -15.88
CA LEU A 211 21.42 -7.53 -15.40
C LEU A 211 21.77 -6.18 -14.76
N LEU A 212 21.37 -5.07 -15.39
CA LEU A 212 21.57 -3.73 -14.82
C LEU A 212 20.86 -3.59 -13.46
N SER A 213 19.64 -4.13 -13.35
CA SER A 213 18.85 -4.12 -12.10
C SER A 213 19.55 -4.90 -10.99
N ILE A 214 20.12 -6.07 -11.31
CA ILE A 214 20.90 -6.88 -10.37
C ILE A 214 22.16 -6.14 -9.92
N ILE A 215 22.89 -5.50 -10.84
CA ILE A 215 24.09 -4.71 -10.52
C ILE A 215 23.74 -3.56 -9.57
N LEU A 216 22.66 -2.82 -9.85
CA LEU A 216 22.21 -1.71 -8.99
C LEU A 216 21.80 -2.23 -7.61
N ALA A 217 21.07 -3.34 -7.54
CA ALA A 217 20.69 -3.97 -6.28
C ALA A 217 21.91 -4.41 -5.45
N LEU A 218 22.93 -4.98 -6.10
CA LEU A 218 24.17 -5.39 -5.45
C LEU A 218 24.97 -4.18 -4.95
N TRP A 219 25.03 -3.09 -5.70
CA TRP A 219 25.63 -1.82 -5.27
C TRP A 219 24.96 -1.26 -4.01
N VAL A 220 23.62 -1.24 -3.97
CA VAL A 220 22.85 -0.83 -2.80
C VAL A 220 23.13 -1.77 -1.61
N ALA A 221 23.15 -3.09 -1.84
CA ALA A 221 23.44 -4.07 -0.81
C ALA A 221 24.86 -3.90 -0.21
N ILE A 222 25.88 -3.64 -1.03
CA ILE A 222 27.24 -3.35 -0.59
C ILE A 222 27.29 -2.06 0.23
N GLY A 223 26.60 -1.00 -0.23
CA GLY A 223 26.49 0.26 0.51
C GLY A 223 25.90 0.04 1.91
N ILE A 224 24.81 -0.72 2.00
CA ILE A 224 24.17 -1.09 3.26
C ILE A 224 25.10 -1.93 4.14
N TYR A 225 25.77 -2.92 3.56
CA TYR A 225 26.72 -3.77 4.28
C TYR A 225 27.85 -2.94 4.90
N ARG A 226 28.43 -2.00 4.14
CA ARG A 226 29.44 -1.08 4.66
C ARG A 226 28.89 -0.20 5.79
N ILE A 227 27.68 0.34 5.64
CA ILE A 227 27.03 1.16 6.68
C ILE A 227 26.79 0.34 7.96
N ARG A 228 26.32 -0.91 7.83
CA ARG A 228 26.09 -1.80 8.98
C ARG A 228 27.39 -2.19 9.66
N ARG A 229 28.45 -2.47 8.90
CA ARG A 229 29.77 -2.83 9.42
C ARG A 229 30.45 -1.66 10.14
N MET A 230 30.20 -0.42 9.71
CA MET A 230 30.70 0.77 10.39
C MET A 230 29.90 1.15 11.65
N ARG A 231 28.80 0.45 11.98
CA ARG A 231 28.22 0.57 13.32
C ARG A 231 29.13 -0.23 14.24
N PRO A 232 29.89 0.39 15.16
CA PRO A 232 30.32 -0.36 16.32
C PRO A 232 29.03 -0.77 17.02
N MET A 233 28.61 -2.03 16.84
CA MET A 233 27.69 -2.65 17.78
C MET A 233 28.50 -2.82 19.08
N HIS A 234 28.73 -1.71 19.80
CA HIS A 234 29.12 -1.79 21.19
C HIS A 234 28.04 -2.65 21.84
N GLU A 235 28.48 -3.73 22.48
CA GLU A 235 27.62 -4.75 23.06
C GLU A 235 26.43 -4.07 23.74
N MET A 236 25.21 -4.48 23.39
CA MET A 236 24.04 -4.05 24.12
C MET A 236 24.23 -4.51 25.57
N GLY A 237 24.82 -3.67 26.41
CA GLY A 237 25.07 -4.01 27.80
C GLY A 237 23.78 -4.54 28.40
N THR A 238 23.83 -5.65 29.12
CA THR A 238 22.63 -6.25 29.72
C THR A 238 22.10 -5.42 30.90
N ASN A 239 22.87 -4.39 31.30
CA ASN A 239 22.56 -3.50 32.41
C ASN A 239 21.25 -2.74 32.18
N VAL A 240 20.48 -2.66 33.26
CA VAL A 240 19.19 -1.99 33.37
C VAL A 240 19.33 -0.91 34.45
N ALA A 241 18.94 0.32 34.13
CA ALA A 241 18.89 1.43 35.09
C ALA A 241 17.44 1.91 35.21
N TYR A 242 17.05 2.39 36.39
CA TYR A 242 15.69 2.90 36.65
C TYR A 242 15.66 4.39 37.02
N ALA A 243 16.83 5.00 37.17
CA ALA A 243 17.01 6.43 37.39
C ALA A 243 17.93 7.02 36.31
N PRO A 244 17.76 8.31 35.95
CA PRO A 244 18.67 9.00 35.05
C PRO A 244 20.12 8.97 35.57
N PRO A 245 21.10 8.54 34.75
CA PRO A 245 22.49 8.30 35.18
C PRO A 245 23.30 9.59 35.35
N ASP A 246 23.12 10.58 34.47
CA ASP A 246 23.83 11.87 34.46
C ASP A 246 22.84 13.04 34.37
N ALA A 247 23.27 14.25 34.74
CA ALA A 247 22.49 15.49 34.60
C ALA A 247 22.55 16.08 33.17
N LEU A 248 22.55 15.24 32.12
CA LEU A 248 22.40 15.73 30.76
C LEU A 248 20.96 16.17 30.53
N GLY A 249 20.77 17.28 29.83
CA GLY A 249 19.43 17.72 29.42
C GLY A 249 18.72 16.62 28.60
N PRO A 250 17.39 16.46 28.74
CA PRO A 250 16.68 15.35 28.13
C PRO A 250 16.78 15.36 26.60
N ALA A 251 16.89 16.53 25.96
CA ALA A 251 17.13 16.63 24.53
C ALA A 251 18.44 15.98 24.09
N LEU A 252 19.54 16.26 24.79
CA LEU A 252 20.85 15.70 24.47
C LEU A 252 20.87 14.19 24.72
N ALA A 253 20.36 13.75 25.88
CA ALA A 253 20.25 12.34 26.22
C ALA A 253 19.40 11.56 25.20
N GLY A 254 18.24 12.10 24.82
CA GLY A 254 17.35 11.51 23.83
C GLY A 254 17.96 11.45 22.44
N ALA A 255 18.59 12.54 21.97
CA ALA A 255 19.19 12.60 20.65
C ALA A 255 20.34 11.60 20.49
N VAL A 256 21.18 11.46 21.52
CA VAL A 256 22.30 10.49 21.53
C VAL A 256 21.80 9.04 21.57
N VAL A 257 20.76 8.72 22.36
CA VAL A 257 20.18 7.37 22.38
C VAL A 257 19.50 6.99 21.08
N VAL A 258 18.69 7.90 20.53
CA VAL A 258 17.94 7.68 19.29
C VAL A 258 18.86 7.75 18.07
N GLY A 259 19.99 8.44 18.20
CA GLY A 259 20.97 8.59 17.15
C GLY A 259 20.62 9.64 16.10
N GLN A 260 19.64 10.50 16.39
CA GLN A 260 19.13 11.51 15.45
C GLN A 260 18.25 12.52 16.20
N VAL A 261 18.22 13.75 15.68
CA VAL A 261 17.41 14.85 16.22
C VAL A 261 15.97 14.79 15.67
N ARG A 262 14.99 14.80 16.56
CA ARG A 262 13.54 14.67 16.36
C ARG A 262 12.79 15.70 17.21
N ASP A 263 11.53 15.94 16.86
CA ASP A 263 10.64 16.83 17.61
C ASP A 263 10.44 16.37 19.07
N ASP A 264 10.52 15.05 19.31
CA ASP A 264 10.35 14.43 20.63
C ASP A 264 11.35 14.99 21.68
N GLN A 265 12.56 15.37 21.25
CA GLN A 265 13.58 15.94 22.13
C GLN A 265 13.29 17.40 22.50
N ILE A 266 12.73 18.16 21.56
CA ILE A 266 12.28 19.53 21.84
C ILE A 266 11.09 19.50 22.80
N ALA A 267 10.14 18.57 22.57
CA ALA A 267 9.01 18.35 23.47
C ALA A 267 9.45 17.93 24.88
N ALA A 268 10.48 17.09 24.99
CA ALA A 268 11.07 16.73 26.27
C ALA A 268 11.76 17.89 26.98
N THR A 269 12.36 18.80 26.21
CA THR A 269 12.97 20.03 26.75
C THR A 269 11.91 20.96 27.31
N LEU A 270 10.74 21.07 26.66
CA LEU A 270 9.60 21.79 27.24
C LEU A 270 9.21 21.22 28.61
N LEU A 271 9.11 19.90 28.75
CA LEU A 271 8.80 19.30 30.05
C LEU A 271 9.87 19.57 31.10
N ALA A 272 11.15 19.55 30.73
CA ALA A 272 12.24 19.89 31.66
C ALA A 272 12.21 21.36 32.08
N LEU A 273 11.95 22.29 31.15
CA LEU A 273 11.73 23.70 31.47
C LEU A 273 10.52 23.87 32.40
N ALA A 274 9.48 23.06 32.23
CA ALA A 274 8.31 23.08 33.08
C ALA A 274 8.60 22.56 34.49
N GLN A 275 9.42 21.51 34.62
CA GLN A 275 9.89 21.01 35.90
C GLN A 275 10.77 22.02 36.66
N ARG A 276 11.50 22.88 35.93
CA ARG A 276 12.31 23.96 36.51
C ARG A 276 11.49 25.23 36.82
N GLY A 277 10.21 25.27 36.48
CA GLY A 277 9.34 26.44 36.68
C GLY A 277 9.54 27.57 35.65
N ALA A 278 10.29 27.34 34.59
CA ALA A 278 10.44 28.33 33.51
C ALA A 278 9.13 28.52 32.74
N ILE A 279 8.38 27.44 32.57
CA ILE A 279 7.08 27.41 31.91
C ILE A 279 6.07 26.63 32.76
N HIS A 280 4.80 26.97 32.60
CA HIS A 280 3.70 26.32 33.28
C HIS A 280 2.68 25.82 32.25
N LEU A 281 2.15 24.63 32.48
CA LEU A 281 1.05 24.07 31.69
C LEU A 281 -0.24 24.25 32.49
N GLU A 282 -1.15 25.06 31.97
CA GLU A 282 -2.44 25.37 32.59
C GLU A 282 -3.59 24.73 31.78
N PRO A 283 -4.62 24.16 32.44
CA PRO A 283 -5.79 23.65 31.76
C PRO A 283 -6.68 24.80 31.24
N LEU A 284 -7.00 24.82 29.95
CA LEU A 284 -7.86 25.85 29.32
C LEU A 284 -9.33 25.39 29.14
N GLY A 285 -9.67 24.18 29.62
CA GLY A 285 -11.00 23.57 29.49
C GLY A 285 -10.94 22.04 29.39
N LYS A 286 -12.03 21.39 28.92
CA LYS A 286 -12.08 19.93 28.77
C LYS A 286 -11.00 19.45 27.78
N ARG A 287 -9.89 18.90 28.32
CA ARG A 287 -8.80 18.25 27.59
C ARG A 287 -7.95 19.18 26.70
N GLN A 288 -7.86 20.46 27.02
CA GLN A 288 -6.97 21.41 26.33
C GLN A 288 -6.04 22.07 27.33
N MET A 289 -4.82 22.37 26.90
CA MET A 289 -3.82 23.07 27.72
C MET A 289 -3.30 24.33 27.03
N GLN A 290 -2.96 25.30 27.84
CA GLN A 290 -2.24 26.50 27.50
C GLN A 290 -0.85 26.45 28.14
N LEU A 291 0.15 26.91 27.40
CA LEU A 291 1.51 27.09 27.92
C LEU A 291 1.66 28.54 28.36
N VAL A 292 2.15 28.75 29.58
CA VAL A 292 2.40 30.06 30.19
C VAL A 292 3.89 30.18 30.46
N LEU A 293 4.50 31.26 29.96
CA LEU A 293 5.91 31.60 30.17
C LEU A 293 6.03 32.33 31.52
N HIS A 294 6.96 31.93 32.38
CA HIS A 294 7.14 32.54 33.70
C HIS A 294 8.56 33.10 33.88
N ASP A 295 9.53 32.23 34.16
CA ASP A 295 10.87 32.64 34.55
C ASP A 295 11.89 32.30 33.46
N HIS A 296 12.45 33.34 32.83
CA HIS A 296 13.49 33.20 31.82
C HIS A 296 14.85 32.83 32.44
N GLU A 297 15.09 33.10 33.72
CA GLU A 297 16.38 32.81 34.38
C GLU A 297 16.67 31.30 34.49
N GLN A 298 15.63 30.47 34.39
CA GLN A 298 15.71 29.01 34.42
C GLN A 298 16.09 28.39 33.07
N VAL A 299 16.16 29.19 31.99
CA VAL A 299 16.51 28.76 30.64
C VAL A 299 18.04 28.63 30.51
N GLN A 300 18.52 27.44 30.19
CA GLN A 300 19.94 27.12 30.16
C GLN A 300 20.40 26.65 28.77
N GLY A 301 21.39 27.36 28.23
CA GLY A 301 22.07 26.98 27.00
C GLY A 301 21.35 27.42 25.71
N PRO A 302 22.02 27.24 24.56
CA PRO A 302 21.63 27.88 23.31
C PRO A 302 20.35 27.32 22.69
N MET A 303 20.04 26.03 22.92
CA MET A 303 18.81 25.41 22.43
C MET A 303 17.59 25.88 23.23
N GLU A 304 17.68 25.87 24.56
CA GLU A 304 16.56 26.29 25.43
C GLU A 304 16.23 27.76 25.17
N GLU A 305 17.24 28.60 24.95
CA GLU A 305 17.07 30.02 24.57
C GLU A 305 16.35 30.19 23.23
N ALA A 306 16.76 29.45 22.19
CA ALA A 306 16.09 29.51 20.89
C ALA A 306 14.65 28.98 20.95
N LEU A 307 14.39 27.99 21.80
CA LEU A 307 13.03 27.50 22.06
C LEU A 307 12.20 28.55 22.79
N TRP A 308 12.76 29.21 23.80
CA TRP A 308 12.09 30.31 24.52
C TRP A 308 11.72 31.45 23.57
N GLN A 309 12.67 31.94 22.77
CA GLN A 309 12.43 32.99 21.78
C GLN A 309 11.34 32.60 20.76
N ASN A 310 11.33 31.34 20.33
CA ASN A 310 10.28 30.82 19.46
C ASN A 310 8.92 30.89 20.14
N LEU A 311 8.81 30.47 21.42
CA LEU A 311 7.55 30.53 22.16
C LEU A 311 7.09 31.97 22.39
N VAL A 312 7.99 32.89 22.77
CA VAL A 312 7.68 34.32 22.96
C VAL A 312 7.12 34.94 21.68
N HIS A 313 7.67 34.61 20.52
CA HIS A 313 7.17 35.12 19.23
C HIS A 313 5.71 34.74 18.95
N TYR A 314 5.27 33.56 19.39
CA TYR A 314 3.90 33.06 19.19
C TYR A 314 2.97 33.29 20.40
N ALA A 315 3.49 33.84 21.50
CA ALA A 315 2.71 34.19 22.68
C ALA A 315 1.83 35.42 22.40
N LYS A 316 0.53 35.34 22.70
CA LYS A 316 -0.30 36.55 22.82
C LYS A 316 -0.05 37.17 24.19
N ASP A 317 0.05 38.50 24.22
CA ASP A 317 0.35 39.28 25.44
C ASP A 317 1.71 38.95 26.08
N GLY A 318 2.64 38.34 25.32
CA GLY A 318 4.01 38.04 25.75
C GLY A 318 4.18 36.86 26.71
N ILE A 319 3.08 36.29 27.23
CA ILE A 319 3.11 35.35 28.35
C ILE A 319 2.37 34.04 28.06
N ARG A 320 1.31 34.04 27.24
CA ARG A 320 0.40 32.88 27.14
C ARG A 320 0.23 32.36 25.70
N LEU A 321 0.36 31.04 25.53
CA LEU A 321 0.21 30.32 24.25
C LEU A 321 -0.97 29.34 24.26
N LYS A 322 -1.96 29.61 23.41
CA LYS A 322 -3.10 28.69 23.17
C LYS A 322 -2.67 27.52 22.26
N PRO A 323 -3.44 26.40 22.22
CA PRO A 323 -3.16 25.25 21.35
C PRO A 323 -2.80 25.55 19.88
N ALA A 324 -3.52 26.49 19.25
CA ALA A 324 -3.27 26.84 17.86
C ALA A 324 -1.93 27.57 17.66
N ALA A 325 -1.56 28.46 18.58
CA ALA A 325 -0.27 29.14 18.57
C ALA A 325 0.88 28.16 18.84
N LEU A 326 0.64 27.17 19.70
CA LEU A 326 1.60 26.10 20.01
C LEU A 326 1.85 25.18 18.81
N ALA A 327 0.81 24.83 18.06
CA ALA A 327 0.93 24.09 16.80
C ALA A 327 1.66 24.91 15.73
N ALA A 328 1.46 26.24 15.69
CA ALA A 328 2.20 27.13 14.79
C ALA A 328 3.69 27.21 15.17
N ALA A 329 4.01 27.38 16.45
CA ALA A 329 5.38 27.35 16.97
C ALA A 329 6.12 26.06 16.57
N ARG A 330 5.45 24.90 16.72
CA ARG A 330 5.97 23.58 16.34
C ARG A 330 6.40 23.49 14.87
N ARG A 331 5.65 24.11 13.94
CA ARG A 331 5.98 24.10 12.50
C ARG A 331 7.34 24.74 12.22
N HIS A 332 7.79 25.64 13.08
CA HIS A 332 9.06 26.37 12.96
C HIS A 332 10.16 25.84 13.88
N TRP A 333 10.11 24.56 14.28
CA TRP A 333 11.18 23.93 15.07
C TRP A 333 12.42 23.49 14.28
N GLN A 334 12.43 23.63 12.95
CA GLN A 334 13.60 23.32 12.12
C GLN A 334 14.90 24.01 12.59
N PRO A 335 14.94 25.32 12.89
CA PRO A 335 16.16 25.99 13.35
C PRO A 335 16.61 25.50 14.73
N ILE A 336 15.69 25.17 15.63
CA ILE A 336 15.98 24.65 16.98
C ILE A 336 16.65 23.28 16.87
N ARG A 337 16.16 22.41 15.97
CA ARG A 337 16.81 21.13 15.69
C ARG A 337 18.25 21.31 15.20
N GLU A 338 18.49 22.32 14.37
CA GLU A 338 19.82 22.60 13.85
C GLU A 338 20.77 23.13 14.94
N ILE A 339 20.27 23.88 15.92
CA ILE A 339 21.06 24.29 17.10
C ILE A 339 21.46 23.06 17.93
N LEU A 340 20.50 22.18 18.24
CA LEU A 340 20.76 20.94 18.98
C LEU A 340 21.75 20.03 18.23
N ARG A 341 21.58 19.88 16.91
CA ARG A 341 22.51 19.14 16.05
C ARG A 341 23.92 19.72 16.12
N ARG A 342 24.05 21.05 15.98
CA ARG A 342 25.36 21.73 16.04
C ARG A 342 26.07 21.50 17.37
N ASP A 343 25.36 21.56 18.50
CA ASP A 343 25.93 21.26 19.82
C ASP A 343 26.43 19.80 19.89
N LEU A 344 25.65 18.84 19.38
CA LEU A 344 26.05 17.42 19.33
C LEU A 344 27.28 17.17 18.43
N VAL A 345 27.39 17.90 17.31
CA VAL A 345 28.55 17.82 16.40
C VAL A 345 29.78 18.47 17.04
N GLN A 346 29.63 19.62 17.69
CA GLN A 346 30.72 20.30 18.42
C GLN A 346 31.29 19.42 19.54
N ARG A 347 30.43 18.67 20.22
CA ARG A 347 30.82 17.68 21.25
C ARG A 347 31.42 16.40 20.69
N GLN A 348 31.57 16.29 19.36
CA GLN A 348 32.02 15.10 18.65
C GLN A 348 31.15 13.85 18.88
N TRP A 349 29.93 14.02 19.41
CA TRP A 349 28.99 12.91 19.60
C TRP A 349 28.28 12.55 18.31
N PHE A 350 28.11 13.51 17.40
CA PHE A 350 27.49 13.33 16.08
C PHE A 350 28.50 13.56 14.94
N ALA A 351 28.37 12.77 13.87
CA ALA A 351 29.17 12.91 12.66
C ALA A 351 28.56 13.98 11.73
N ASP A 352 29.42 14.84 11.18
CA ASP A 352 29.02 15.95 10.28
C ASP A 352 28.67 15.47 8.85
N ASP A 353 29.10 14.28 8.47
CA ASP A 353 29.01 13.78 7.08
C ASP A 353 27.66 13.17 6.69
N LEU A 354 26.71 13.11 7.62
CA LEU A 354 25.51 12.32 7.46
C LEU A 354 24.52 12.90 6.44
N HIS A 355 24.44 14.22 6.30
CA HIS A 355 23.65 14.86 5.24
C HIS A 355 24.12 14.42 3.85
N ARG A 356 25.43 14.27 3.64
CA ARG A 356 25.98 13.79 2.35
C ARG A 356 25.63 12.32 2.14
N ARG A 357 25.78 11.46 3.16
CA ARG A 357 25.45 10.03 3.07
C ARG A 357 23.96 9.78 2.82
N ARG A 358 23.07 10.46 3.53
CA ARG A 358 21.61 10.39 3.30
C ARG A 358 21.22 10.95 1.94
N ALA A 359 21.82 12.07 1.51
CA ALA A 359 21.53 12.65 0.19
C ALA A 359 21.91 11.69 -0.95
N LEU A 360 23.05 11.01 -0.86
CA LEU A 360 23.46 10.04 -1.87
C LEU A 360 22.47 8.85 -1.96
N LEU A 361 22.06 8.29 -0.81
CA LEU A 361 21.11 7.17 -0.77
C LEU A 361 19.68 7.57 -1.19
N ASN A 362 19.23 8.77 -0.80
CA ASN A 362 17.94 9.28 -1.25
C ASN A 362 17.95 9.56 -2.76
N ARG A 363 19.03 10.12 -3.30
CA ARG A 363 19.18 10.31 -4.76
C ARG A 363 19.20 8.98 -5.48
N SER A 364 19.93 7.98 -5.00
CA SER A 364 19.92 6.64 -5.60
C SER A 364 18.54 5.98 -5.53
N GLY A 365 17.81 6.19 -4.42
CA GLY A 365 16.42 5.74 -4.28
C GLY A 365 15.48 6.40 -5.29
N ILE A 366 15.56 7.73 -5.46
CA ILE A 366 14.75 8.46 -6.46
C ILE A 366 15.05 7.97 -7.88
N VAL A 367 16.33 7.81 -8.23
CA VAL A 367 16.74 7.25 -9.53
C VAL A 367 16.20 5.83 -9.70
N GLY A 368 16.20 5.01 -8.64
CA GLY A 368 15.60 3.68 -8.63
C GLY A 368 14.11 3.69 -8.92
N ILE A 369 13.32 4.58 -8.30
CA ILE A 369 11.87 4.72 -8.58
C ILE A 369 11.63 5.07 -10.05
N ILE A 370 12.37 6.05 -10.57
CA ILE A 370 12.27 6.46 -11.98
C ILE A 370 12.61 5.28 -12.90
N GLY A 371 13.66 4.53 -12.55
CA GLY A 371 14.04 3.31 -13.24
C GLY A 371 12.93 2.25 -13.28
N VAL A 372 12.24 2.01 -12.14
CA VAL A 372 11.10 1.07 -12.08
C VAL A 372 9.98 1.53 -13.02
N ALA A 373 9.62 2.82 -12.98
CA ALA A 373 8.54 3.35 -13.82
C ALA A 373 8.85 3.19 -15.32
N ILE A 374 10.08 3.48 -15.73
CA ILE A 374 10.54 3.31 -17.11
C ILE A 374 10.56 1.81 -17.48
N GLY A 375 11.09 0.96 -16.60
CA GLY A 375 11.16 -0.49 -16.82
C GLY A 375 9.79 -1.13 -17.02
N VAL A 376 8.79 -0.76 -16.22
CA VAL A 376 7.41 -1.24 -16.36
C VAL A 376 6.83 -0.84 -17.72
N ILE A 377 7.02 0.42 -18.16
CA ILE A 377 6.54 0.88 -19.47
C ILE A 377 7.18 0.06 -20.60
N LEU A 378 8.49 -0.15 -20.54
CA LEU A 378 9.22 -0.94 -21.54
C LEU A 378 8.77 -2.41 -21.54
N THR A 379 8.53 -2.99 -20.37
CA THR A 379 8.03 -4.36 -20.20
C THR A 379 6.64 -4.54 -20.81
N LEU A 380 5.74 -3.56 -20.63
CA LEU A 380 4.41 -3.56 -21.23
C LEU A 380 4.47 -3.49 -22.76
N ILE A 381 5.34 -2.62 -23.31
CA ILE A 381 5.53 -2.51 -24.76
C ILE A 381 6.15 -3.80 -25.33
N ALA A 382 7.09 -4.41 -24.60
CA ALA A 382 7.73 -5.66 -25.00
C ALA A 382 6.81 -6.88 -24.90
N GLN A 383 5.67 -6.79 -24.22
CA GLN A 383 4.74 -7.90 -23.98
C GLN A 383 5.46 -9.16 -23.45
N THR A 384 6.33 -8.98 -22.45
CA THR A 384 7.13 -10.06 -21.86
C THR A 384 7.00 -10.09 -20.34
N ALA A 385 6.59 -11.23 -19.79
CA ALA A 385 6.46 -11.40 -18.34
C ALA A 385 7.81 -11.30 -17.59
N TRP A 386 8.93 -11.63 -18.25
CA TRP A 386 10.26 -11.63 -17.63
C TRP A 386 10.78 -10.23 -17.27
N GLY A 387 10.30 -9.16 -17.93
CA GLY A 387 10.71 -7.78 -17.61
C GLY A 387 10.32 -7.36 -16.19
N PHE A 388 9.16 -7.84 -15.70
CA PHE A 388 8.69 -7.57 -14.34
C PHE A 388 9.61 -8.13 -13.26
N LEU A 389 10.41 -9.16 -13.56
CA LEU A 389 11.39 -9.70 -12.62
C LEU A 389 12.50 -8.68 -12.31
N GLY A 390 12.99 -7.98 -13.35
CA GLY A 390 13.98 -6.91 -13.20
C GLY A 390 13.42 -5.73 -12.41
N ASP A 391 12.20 -5.31 -12.75
CA ASP A 391 11.49 -4.23 -12.07
C ASP A 391 11.27 -4.54 -10.57
N GLY A 392 10.91 -5.79 -10.25
CA GLY A 392 10.74 -6.25 -8.88
C GLY A 392 12.03 -6.17 -8.06
N ILE A 393 13.17 -6.58 -8.63
CA ILE A 393 14.48 -6.49 -7.97
C ILE A 393 14.85 -5.02 -7.71
N LEU A 394 14.65 -4.16 -8.71
CA LEU A 394 14.94 -2.73 -8.63
C LEU A 394 14.07 -2.03 -7.57
N LEU A 395 12.79 -2.41 -7.48
CA LEU A 395 11.87 -1.91 -6.47
C LEU A 395 12.32 -2.30 -5.05
N VAL A 396 12.70 -3.56 -4.84
CA VAL A 396 13.22 -4.02 -3.55
C VAL A 396 14.50 -3.27 -3.19
N ALA A 397 15.43 -3.09 -4.13
CA ALA A 397 16.66 -2.33 -3.90
C ALA A 397 16.37 -0.88 -3.51
N THR A 398 15.42 -0.25 -4.21
CA THR A 398 14.98 1.13 -3.97
C THR A 398 14.35 1.29 -2.59
N CYS A 399 13.39 0.44 -2.23
CA CYS A 399 12.78 0.41 -0.90
C CYS A 399 13.83 0.22 0.19
N THR A 400 14.79 -0.69 -0.04
CA THR A 400 15.86 -0.95 0.92
C THR A 400 16.79 0.26 1.07
N ALA A 401 17.09 0.99 0.00
CA ALA A 401 17.88 2.22 0.04
C ALA A 401 17.19 3.31 0.88
N PHE A 402 15.88 3.52 0.69
CA PHE A 402 15.10 4.47 1.51
C PHE A 402 15.06 4.07 2.98
N ILE A 403 14.81 2.78 3.27
CA ILE A 403 14.83 2.27 4.65
C ILE A 403 16.22 2.45 5.26
N ALA A 404 17.29 2.11 4.54
CA ALA A 404 18.67 2.27 5.01
C ALA A 404 19.06 3.74 5.22
N SER A 405 18.54 4.65 4.40
CA SER A 405 18.69 6.11 4.58
C SER A 405 18.00 6.58 5.87
N ALA A 406 16.76 6.14 6.10
CA ALA A 406 15.99 6.47 7.30
C ALA A 406 16.57 5.86 8.59
N MET A 407 17.24 4.70 8.49
CA MET A 407 17.80 3.99 9.65
C MET A 407 19.21 4.45 10.05
N GLN A 408 19.84 5.38 9.33
CA GLN A 408 21.18 5.86 9.67
C GLN A 408 21.19 6.69 10.94
N SER A 409 21.97 6.22 11.92
CA SER A 409 22.32 6.96 13.13
C SER A 409 23.46 7.92 12.86
N GLU A 410 23.42 9.10 13.45
CA GLU A 410 24.47 10.12 13.38
C GLU A 410 25.51 10.00 14.49
N THR A 411 25.33 9.07 15.44
CA THR A 411 26.24 8.88 16.57
C THR A 411 27.64 8.40 16.15
N THR A 412 28.65 9.07 16.67
CA THR A 412 30.07 8.66 16.60
C THR A 412 30.37 7.62 17.68
N VAL A 413 31.59 7.08 17.68
CA VAL A 413 32.06 6.16 18.73
C VAL A 413 31.94 6.79 20.13
N GLN A 414 32.37 8.05 20.28
CA GLN A 414 32.26 8.77 21.55
C GLN A 414 30.80 9.04 21.95
N GLY A 415 29.94 9.35 20.98
CA GLY A 415 28.51 9.50 21.23
C GLY A 415 27.86 8.20 21.68
N GLU A 416 28.28 7.06 21.14
CA GLU A 416 27.82 5.74 21.57
C GLU A 416 28.20 5.43 23.02
N ASP A 417 29.40 5.80 23.48
CA ASP A 417 29.84 5.63 24.86
C ASP A 417 28.95 6.42 25.84
N VAL A 418 28.62 7.68 25.47
CA VAL A 418 27.67 8.50 26.23
C VAL A 418 26.25 7.92 26.18
N ALA A 419 25.86 7.24 25.09
CA ALA A 419 24.53 6.64 24.95
C ALA A 419 24.30 5.42 25.85
N LEU A 420 25.36 4.69 26.23
CA LEU A 420 25.27 3.43 26.96
C LEU A 420 24.44 3.50 28.26
N PRO A 421 24.72 4.42 29.20
CA PRO A 421 23.95 4.49 30.45
C PRO A 421 22.49 4.91 30.21
N TRP A 422 22.21 5.75 29.22
CA TRP A 422 20.84 6.14 28.85
C TRP A 422 20.07 5.00 28.18
N ARG A 423 20.72 4.14 27.40
CA ARG A 423 20.10 2.91 26.88
C ARG A 423 19.78 1.93 28.00
N ALA A 424 20.57 1.90 29.08
CA ALA A 424 20.23 1.13 30.27
C ALA A 424 18.95 1.65 30.94
N LEU A 425 18.76 2.98 31.01
CA LEU A 425 17.51 3.59 31.45
C LEU A 425 16.33 3.22 30.53
N GLN A 426 16.53 3.31 29.21
CA GLN A 426 15.50 2.95 28.22
C GLN A 426 15.06 1.49 28.38
N ARG A 427 16.00 0.57 28.65
CA ARG A 427 15.70 -0.83 28.97
C ARG A 427 14.92 -0.98 30.27
N GLY A 428 15.27 -0.20 31.30
CA GLY A 428 14.54 -0.20 32.58
C GLY A 428 13.09 0.23 32.42
N ILE A 429 12.85 1.30 31.65
CA ILE A 429 11.51 1.77 31.30
C ILE A 429 10.72 0.66 30.57
N LYS A 430 11.34 -0.03 29.60
CA LYS A 430 10.69 -1.13 28.87
C LYS A 430 10.38 -2.33 29.77
N ARG A 431 11.27 -2.65 30.71
CA ARG A 431 11.09 -3.75 31.66
C ARG A 431 9.98 -3.44 32.66
N ALA A 432 9.90 -2.20 33.12
CA ALA A 432 8.88 -1.73 34.06
C ALA A 432 7.45 -1.90 33.52
N LYS A 433 7.25 -1.95 32.20
CA LYS A 433 5.94 -2.30 31.62
C LYS A 433 5.39 -3.64 32.16
N HIS A 434 6.26 -4.62 32.40
CA HIS A 434 5.87 -5.98 32.75
C HIS A 434 5.95 -6.28 34.26
N ASP A 435 6.56 -5.38 35.04
CA ASP A 435 6.87 -5.63 36.46
C ASP A 435 6.22 -4.57 37.35
N ALA A 436 4.98 -4.83 37.79
CA ALA A 436 4.14 -3.86 38.51
C ALA A 436 4.71 -3.42 39.87
N ILE A 437 5.64 -4.18 40.45
CA ILE A 437 6.23 -3.93 41.77
C ILE A 437 7.26 -2.80 41.72
N LEU A 438 7.86 -2.56 40.55
CA LEU A 438 8.97 -1.65 40.43
C LEU A 438 8.51 -0.19 40.49
N SER A 439 8.88 0.53 41.56
CA SER A 439 8.62 1.97 41.71
C SER A 439 9.60 2.76 40.86
N ILE A 440 9.06 3.53 39.92
CA ILE A 440 9.82 4.48 39.09
C ILE A 440 9.27 5.86 39.40
N ASP A 441 10.16 6.81 39.64
CA ASP A 441 9.81 8.22 39.69
C ASP A 441 9.33 8.68 38.31
N LEU A 442 8.01 8.66 38.13
CA LEU A 442 7.37 8.98 36.85
C LEU A 442 7.62 10.43 36.45
N ASP A 443 7.75 11.35 37.41
CA ASP A 443 7.97 12.76 37.10
C ASP A 443 9.37 12.94 36.52
N ARG A 444 10.39 12.42 37.21
CA ARG A 444 11.78 12.55 36.77
C ARG A 444 12.09 11.80 35.48
N VAL A 445 11.43 10.66 35.22
CA VAL A 445 11.72 9.80 34.06
C VAL A 445 10.96 10.21 32.80
N LEU A 446 9.80 10.87 32.93
CA LEU A 446 8.93 11.18 31.78
C LEU A 446 9.60 12.05 30.69
N PRO A 447 10.34 13.13 31.00
CA PRO A 447 11.03 13.91 29.97
C PRO A 447 12.05 13.07 29.19
N TYR A 448 12.84 12.24 29.88
CA TYR A 448 13.82 11.36 29.24
C TYR A 448 13.15 10.26 28.41
N ALA A 449 12.06 9.67 28.91
CA ALA A 449 11.29 8.68 28.18
C ALA A 449 10.69 9.27 26.90
N LEU A 450 10.24 10.54 26.94
CA LEU A 450 9.78 11.29 25.78
C LEU A 450 10.91 11.51 24.78
N ALA A 451 12.05 12.02 25.23
CA ALA A 451 13.19 12.32 24.36
C ALA A 451 13.76 11.08 23.66
N MET A 452 13.72 9.93 24.33
CA MET A 452 14.17 8.63 23.80
C MET A 452 13.11 7.87 22.99
N GLY A 453 11.89 8.42 22.85
CA GLY A 453 10.78 7.76 22.17
C GLY A 453 10.29 6.48 22.87
N SER A 454 10.46 6.36 24.18
CA SER A 454 10.10 5.21 25.00
C SER A 454 8.95 5.51 25.98
N VAL A 455 7.97 6.30 25.55
CA VAL A 455 6.77 6.65 26.33
C VAL A 455 5.74 5.53 26.35
N GLU A 456 5.60 4.80 25.25
CA GLU A 456 4.59 3.73 25.10
C GLU A 456 4.59 2.72 26.28
N PRO A 457 5.75 2.23 26.78
CA PRO A 457 5.80 1.36 27.95
C PRO A 457 5.27 1.97 29.25
N LEU A 458 5.27 3.31 29.37
CA LEU A 458 4.83 4.06 30.55
C LEU A 458 3.36 4.49 30.48
N GLN A 459 2.71 4.47 29.31
CA GLN A 459 1.35 5.01 29.15
C GLN A 459 0.33 4.39 30.11
N GLN A 460 0.37 3.06 30.30
CA GLN A 460 -0.54 2.39 31.22
C GLN A 460 -0.27 2.79 32.68
N ARG A 461 0.99 2.97 33.05
CA ARG A 461 1.38 3.42 34.40
C ARG A 461 0.98 4.86 34.66
N LEU A 462 1.19 5.76 33.69
CA LEU A 462 0.74 7.16 33.78
C LEU A 462 -0.78 7.24 33.94
N LYS A 463 -1.54 6.39 33.22
CA LYS A 463 -2.99 6.31 33.35
C LYS A 463 -3.44 5.84 34.74
N VAL A 464 -2.76 4.83 35.30
CA VAL A 464 -3.07 4.33 36.66
C VAL A 464 -2.69 5.36 37.72
N ALA A 465 -1.51 5.96 37.60
CA ALA A 465 -1.02 6.98 38.52
C ALA A 465 -1.93 8.23 38.50
N GLY A 466 -2.36 8.69 37.32
CA GLY A 466 -3.24 9.85 37.20
C GLY A 466 -4.59 9.62 37.86
N LYS A 467 -5.17 8.43 37.71
CA LYS A 467 -6.39 8.03 38.45
C LYS A 467 -6.18 7.92 39.96
N ALA A 468 -4.96 7.63 40.40
CA ALA A 468 -4.59 7.58 41.81
C ALA A 468 -4.29 8.97 42.40
N GLY A 469 -4.50 10.05 41.64
CA GLY A 469 -4.26 11.43 42.09
C GLY A 469 -2.83 11.92 41.93
N PHE A 470 -1.98 11.20 41.18
CA PHE A 470 -0.65 11.72 40.84
C PHE A 470 -0.78 12.95 39.94
N LEU A 471 -0.22 14.07 40.38
CA LEU A 471 -0.08 15.29 39.59
C LEU A 471 1.42 15.55 39.40
N PRO A 472 1.92 15.60 38.16
CA PRO A 472 3.32 15.90 37.92
C PRO A 472 3.65 17.36 38.24
N SER A 473 4.88 17.65 38.67
CA SER A 473 5.32 19.00 39.08
C SER A 473 5.16 20.09 38.02
N TRP A 474 5.17 19.70 36.74
CA TRP A 474 5.04 20.61 35.61
C TRP A 474 3.60 21.03 35.28
N LEU A 475 2.58 20.38 35.86
CA LEU A 475 1.18 20.74 35.65
C LEU A 475 0.71 21.65 36.81
N VAL A 476 0.23 22.85 36.48
CA VAL A 476 -0.25 23.78 37.52
C VAL A 476 -1.46 23.17 38.21
N ASN A 477 -1.40 23.12 39.54
CA ASN A 477 -2.46 22.62 40.38
C ASN A 477 -3.58 23.66 40.48
N ASP A 478 -4.46 23.69 39.49
CA ASP A 478 -5.81 24.21 39.70
C ASP A 478 -6.64 23.11 40.38
N THR A 479 -7.36 23.45 41.44
CA THR A 479 -8.20 22.56 42.26
C THR A 479 -9.23 21.72 41.47
N SER A 480 -9.38 22.00 40.17
CA SER A 480 -10.25 21.34 39.19
C SER A 480 -9.65 20.08 38.54
N VAL A 481 -8.34 19.80 38.67
CA VAL A 481 -7.66 18.69 37.97
C VAL A 481 -7.54 17.46 38.88
N THR A 482 -8.39 16.46 38.65
CA THR A 482 -8.37 15.17 39.38
C THR A 482 -7.67 14.02 38.63
N ASP A 483 -7.49 14.14 37.31
CA ASP A 483 -6.75 13.18 36.48
C ASP A 483 -5.92 13.94 35.43
N PHE A 484 -4.60 13.83 35.50
CA PHE A 484 -3.69 14.49 34.56
C PHE A 484 -3.58 13.77 33.21
N TYR A 485 -3.93 12.49 33.13
CA TYR A 485 -3.64 11.65 31.95
C TYR A 485 -4.30 12.14 30.64
N PRO A 486 -5.55 12.66 30.63
CA PRO A 486 -6.14 13.25 29.43
C PRO A 486 -5.36 14.46 28.91
N TYR A 487 -4.80 15.27 29.80
CA TYR A 487 -3.97 16.42 29.46
C TYR A 487 -2.63 15.96 28.90
N TRP A 488 -2.00 14.95 29.51
CA TRP A 488 -0.81 14.30 28.96
C TRP A 488 -1.01 13.81 27.51
N LEU A 489 -2.12 13.15 27.21
CA LEU A 489 -2.42 12.68 25.85
C LEU A 489 -2.53 13.83 24.84
N PHE A 490 -3.11 14.96 25.25
CA PHE A 490 -3.18 16.16 24.42
C PHE A 490 -1.78 16.72 24.13
N PHE A 491 -0.92 16.86 25.15
CA PHE A 491 0.48 17.27 24.97
C PHE A 491 1.22 16.32 24.02
N TYR A 492 1.18 15.01 24.32
CA TYR A 492 1.87 14.00 23.53
C TYR A 492 1.41 14.01 22.07
N GLY A 493 0.09 14.09 21.82
CA GLY A 493 -0.47 14.19 20.46
C GLY A 493 -0.05 15.47 19.73
N THR A 494 0.01 16.60 20.43
CA THR A 494 0.37 17.89 19.84
C THR A 494 1.84 17.94 19.42
N PHE A 495 2.73 17.21 20.09
CA PHE A 495 4.18 17.36 19.93
C PHE A 495 4.93 16.16 19.33
N THR A 496 4.37 14.95 19.33
CA THR A 496 5.13 13.74 18.95
C THR A 496 4.57 12.98 17.74
N THR A 497 3.29 13.13 17.40
CA THR A 497 2.71 12.41 16.26
C THR A 497 2.96 13.17 14.96
N SER A 498 3.81 12.60 14.12
CA SER A 498 4.00 12.95 12.72
C SER A 498 3.77 11.67 11.91
N GLY A 499 2.54 11.44 11.43
CA GLY A 499 2.23 10.30 10.54
C GLY A 499 0.79 9.79 10.55
N SER A 500 0.08 10.02 9.45
CA SER A 500 -1.00 9.18 8.90
C SER A 500 -2.41 9.27 9.53
N ALA A 501 -3.22 10.20 9.00
CA ALA A 501 -4.65 9.96 8.86
C ALA A 501 -4.86 9.13 7.58
N SER A 502 -5.30 7.87 7.71
CA SER A 502 -5.68 7.04 6.56
C SER A 502 -7.16 6.70 6.64
N SER A 503 -7.96 7.43 5.87
CA SER A 503 -9.31 7.05 5.46
C SER A 503 -9.21 6.24 4.17
N SER A 504 -9.61 4.97 4.18
CA SER A 504 -9.66 4.12 2.97
C SER A 504 -11.11 3.74 2.67
N THR A 505 -11.68 4.44 1.69
CA THR A 505 -12.94 4.13 1.01
C THR A 505 -12.69 3.03 -0.02
N GLY A 506 -13.58 2.03 -0.09
CA GLY A 506 -13.48 0.92 -1.05
C GLY A 506 -14.01 1.27 -2.44
N ALA A 507 -13.56 0.50 -3.44
CA ALA A 507 -14.18 0.40 -4.77
C ALA A 507 -13.85 -0.96 -5.40
N ALA A 508 -14.78 -1.42 -6.25
CA ALA A 508 -14.96 -2.79 -6.76
C ALA A 508 -14.61 -2.94 -8.26
N THR A 509 -14.82 -4.17 -8.79
CA THR A 509 -14.88 -4.67 -10.20
C THR A 509 -13.57 -5.13 -10.86
N GLY A 510 -13.47 -6.15 -11.74
CA GLY A 510 -14.38 -7.05 -12.51
C GLY A 510 -13.54 -7.85 -13.55
N GLY A 511 -14.04 -8.91 -14.23
CA GLY A 511 -13.23 -9.77 -15.13
C GLY A 511 -14.04 -10.52 -16.22
N GLY A 512 -13.54 -10.55 -17.47
CA GLY A 512 -14.38 -10.72 -18.68
C GLY A 512 -14.21 -11.97 -19.56
N GLY A 513 -14.86 -11.92 -20.72
CA GLY A 513 -14.69 -12.78 -21.90
C GLY A 513 -14.80 -11.98 -23.20
N ALA A 514 -14.96 -12.67 -24.34
CA ALA A 514 -14.87 -12.09 -25.68
C ALA A 514 -16.21 -11.56 -26.25
N GLY A 515 -16.21 -10.31 -26.73
CA GLY A 515 -17.35 -9.62 -27.32
C GLY A 515 -17.05 -8.15 -27.60
N GLY A 516 -18.05 -7.36 -27.96
CA GLY A 516 -17.88 -5.92 -28.12
C GLY A 516 -19.19 -5.19 -28.32
N SER A 517 -19.13 -3.87 -28.11
CA SER A 517 -20.22 -2.96 -28.45
C SER A 517 -20.06 -2.54 -29.89
N PHE A 518 -21.16 -2.56 -30.63
CA PHE A 518 -21.23 -2.02 -31.98
C PHE A 518 -22.28 -0.92 -32.06
#